data_AF-A0A0F9K9R3-F1
#
_entry.id   AF-A0A0F9K9R3-F1
#
_cell.length_a   1.000
_cell.length_b   1.000
_cell.length_c   1.000
_cell.angle_alpha   90.00
_cell.angle_beta   90.00
_cell.angle_gamma   90.00
#
_symmetry.space_group_name_H-M   'P 1'
#
loop_
_entity.id
_entity.type
_entity.pdbx_description
1 polymer ?
#
loop_
_entity_poly.entity_id
_entity_poly.type
_entity_poly.pdbx_seq_one_letter_code
_entity_poly.pdbx_strand_id
1 'polypeptide(L)' 'MPVTVQFRGGKRPWKIVESSTGKVKGSSLTKKDADASARARNAATEGK' A
#
# COMPACT_ATOMS: atom_id res chain seq x y z
N MET A 1 -9.35 -6.09 -2.32
CA MET A 1 -8.81 -6.72 -1.10
C MET A 1 -8.04 -5.67 -0.31
N PRO A 2 -8.06 -5.70 1.04
CA PRO A 2 -7.41 -4.69 1.85
C PRO A 2 -5.88 -4.70 1.66
N VAL A 3 -5.30 -3.51 1.53
CA VAL A 3 -3.85 -3.28 1.46
C VAL A 3 -3.36 -2.51 2.69
N THR A 4 -2.12 -2.77 3.08
CA THR A 4 -1.40 -2.14 4.20
C THR A 4 -0.08 -1.54 3.73
N VAL A 5 0.42 -0.56 4.48
CA VAL A 5 1.72 0.07 4.20
C VAL A 5 2.78 -0.52 5.13
N GLN A 6 3.86 -1.04 4.53
CA GLN A 6 5.02 -1.59 5.25
C GLN A 6 6.31 -0.88 4.82
N PHE A 7 7.21 -0.64 5.78
CA PHE A 7 8.55 -0.18 5.48
C PHE A 7 9.47 -1.37 5.19
N ARG A 8 10.13 -1.39 4.03
CA ARG A 8 11.06 -2.46 3.62
C ARG A 8 12.44 -1.95 3.16
N GLY A 9 12.72 -0.65 3.29
CA GLY A 9 14.00 -0.06 2.88
C GLY A 9 14.21 0.04 1.35
N GLY A 10 15.38 0.55 0.95
CA GLY A 10 15.76 0.77 -0.45
C GLY A 10 15.25 2.08 -1.06
N LYS A 11 15.39 2.24 -2.38
CA LYS A 11 15.09 3.49 -3.11
C LYS A 11 13.64 3.98 -2.94
N ARG A 12 12.68 3.07 -2.73
CA ARG A 12 11.27 3.38 -2.42
C ARG A 12 10.85 2.52 -1.23
N PRO A 13 11.09 3.00 0.00
CA PRO A 13 11.07 2.15 1.17
C PRO A 13 9.66 1.80 1.66
N TRP A 14 8.66 2.59 1.31
CA TRP A 14 7.28 2.34 1.70
C TRP A 14 6.60 1.46 0.65
N LYS A 15 6.24 0.24 1.01
CA LYS A 15 5.57 -0.73 0.15
C LYS A 15 4.10 -0.83 0.54
N ILE A 16 3.24 -0.86 -0.46
CA ILE A 16 1.81 -1.13 -0.30
C ILE A 16 1.64 -2.62 -0.57
N VAL A 17 1.24 -3.36 0.45
CA VAL A 17 1.20 -4.82 0.46
C VAL A 17 -0.24 -5.27 0.65
N GLU A 18 -0.70 -6.20 -0.16
CA GLU A 18 -2.02 -6.83 0.01
C GLU A 18 -2.01 -7.72 1.25
N SER A 19 -2.94 -7.48 2.18
CA SER A 19 -2.94 -8.17 3.47
C SER A 19 -3.21 -9.68 3.37
N SER A 20 -3.94 -10.11 2.35
CA SER A 20 -4.29 -11.52 2.13
C SER A 20 -3.18 -12.34 1.49
N THR A 21 -2.43 -11.75 0.54
CA THR A 21 -1.45 -12.50 -0.27
C THR A 21 0.00 -12.10 -0.01
N GLY A 22 0.23 -11.02 0.72
CA GLY A 22 1.57 -10.46 0.92
C GLY A 22 2.19 -9.85 -0.36
N LYS A 23 1.42 -9.75 -1.46
CA LYS A 23 1.91 -9.21 -2.74
C LYS A 23 2.04 -7.69 -2.67
N VAL A 24 3.15 -7.18 -3.19
CA VAL A 24 3.38 -5.73 -3.31
C VAL A 24 2.56 -5.19 -4.47
N LYS A 25 1.62 -4.28 -4.18
CA LYS A 25 0.76 -3.59 -5.15
C LYS A 25 1.26 -2.20 -5.51
N GLY A 26 2.23 -1.67 -4.76
CA GLY A 26 2.80 -0.35 -5.00
C GLY A 26 3.98 -0.03 -4.11
N SER A 27 4.69 1.04 -4.45
CA SER A 27 5.77 1.56 -3.60
C SER A 27 5.94 3.07 -3.72
N SER A 28 6.33 3.71 -2.61
CA SER A 28 6.50 5.15 -2.50
C SER A 28 7.76 5.54 -1.75
N LEU A 29 8.17 6.78 -1.97
CA LEU A 29 9.31 7.41 -1.30
C LEU A 29 8.95 7.84 0.13
N THR A 30 7.75 8.38 0.31
CA THR A 30 7.26 8.85 1.61
C THR A 30 6.13 7.97 2.14
N LYS A 31 5.99 7.93 3.47
CA LYS A 31 4.89 7.23 4.15
C LYS A 31 3.55 7.80 3.74
N LYS A 32 3.46 9.14 3.64
CA LYS A 32 2.22 9.87 3.31
C LYS A 32 1.66 9.44 1.97
N ASP A 33 2.51 9.35 0.94
CA ASP A 33 2.08 8.95 -0.41
C ASP A 33 1.62 7.48 -0.45
N ALA A 34 2.33 6.59 0.26
CA ALA A 34 1.95 5.19 0.37
C ALA A 34 0.61 5.03 1.08
N ASP A 35 0.38 5.79 2.14
CA ASP A 35 -0.82 5.74 2.96
C ASP A 35 -2.05 6.28 2.20
N ALA A 36 -1.91 7.41 1.51
CA ALA A 36 -2.94 7.95 0.61
C ALA A 36 -3.30 6.93 -0.49
N SER A 37 -2.28 6.31 -1.10
CA SER A 37 -2.46 5.29 -2.13
C SER A 37 -3.06 3.98 -1.61
N ALA A 38 -2.82 3.63 -0.34
CA ALA A 38 -3.41 2.46 0.31
C ALA A 38 -4.89 2.73 0.64
N ARG A 39 -5.19 3.91 1.19
CA ARG A 39 -6.57 4.36 1.47
C ARG A 39 -7.43 4.39 0.21
N ALA A 40 -6.93 4.95 -0.89
CA ALA A 40 -7.66 4.97 -2.16
C ALA A 40 -7.99 3.55 -2.68
N ARG A 41 -7.06 2.60 -2.52
CA ARG A 41 -7.28 1.19 -2.92
C ARG A 41 -8.27 0.46 -2.02
N ASN A 42 -8.23 0.73 -0.72
CA ASN A 42 -9.16 0.16 0.25
C ASN A 42 -10.58 0.70 0.00
N ALA A 43 -10.73 2.01 -0.19
CA ALA A 43 -12.01 2.63 -0.54
C ALA A 43 -12.60 2.08 -1.86
N ALA A 44 -11.75 1.89 -2.87
CA ALA A 44 -12.16 1.27 -4.13
C ALA A 44 -12.55 -0.23 -4.00
N THR A 45 -12.09 -0.91 -2.94
CA THR A 45 -12.49 -2.29 -2.63
C THR A 45 -13.82 -2.33 -1.88
N GLU A 46 -14.07 -1.40 -0.97
CA GLU A 46 -15.30 -1.37 -0.14
C GLU A 46 -16.53 -0.89 -0.92
N GLY A 47 -16.34 -0.12 -1.99
CA GLY A 47 -17.44 0.35 -2.85
C GLY A 47 -17.95 -0.67 -3.87
N LYS A 48 -17.58 -1.95 -3.79
CA LYS A 48 -17.93 -2.97 -4.79
C LYS A 48 -18.56 -4.22 -4.18
#